data_AF-A0A1B6B769-F1
#
_entry.id   AF-A0A1B6B769-F1
#
_cell.length_a   1.000
_cell.length_b   1.000
_cell.length_c   1.000
_cell.angle_alpha   90.00
_cell.angle_beta   90.00
_cell.angle_gamma   90.00
#
_symmetry.space_group_name_H-M   'P 1'
#
loop_
_entity.id
_entity.type
_entity.pdbx_description
1 polymer ?
#
loop_
_entity_poly.entity_id
_entity_poly.type
_entity_poly.pdbx_seq_one_letter_code
_entity_poly.pdbx_strand_id
1 'polypeptide(L)' 'MGYDILIPRGTTTTFDNDYLSSEKLYEFYHESIWDKRFGKVLDVEVVKGILVQN' A
#
# COMPACT_ATOMS: atom_id res chain seq x y z
N MET A 1 -10.53 9.22 14.14
CA MET A 1 -9.11 8.82 14.02
C MET A 1 -8.59 9.43 12.72
N GLY A 2 -8.05 10.65 12.77
CA GLY A 2 -7.63 11.45 11.60
C GLY A 2 -6.13 11.37 11.37
N TYR A 3 -5.65 10.15 11.10
CA TYR A 3 -4.23 9.88 10.90
C TYR A 3 -3.84 10.03 9.43
N ASP A 4 -2.61 10.50 9.20
CA ASP A 4 -1.97 10.40 7.89
C ASP A 4 -1.36 8.99 7.72
N ILE A 5 -1.86 8.24 6.73
CA ILE A 5 -1.49 6.84 6.51
C ILE A 5 -0.48 6.73 5.37
N LEU A 6 0.64 6.05 5.64
CA LEU A 6 1.63 5.63 4.65
C LEU A 6 1.55 4.12 4.47
N ILE A 7 1.48 3.66 3.22
CA ILE A 7 1.42 2.23 2.88
C ILE A 7 2.62 1.91 1.99
N PRO A 8 3.65 1.22 2.51
CA PRO A 8 4.83 0.88 1.72
C PRO A 8 4.55 -0.30 0.78
N ARG A 9 4.85 -0.14 -0.52
CA ARG A 9 4.77 -1.23 -1.49
C ARG A 9 5.68 -2.40 -1.08
N GLY A 10 5.21 -3.61 -1.33
CA GLY A 10 5.93 -4.86 -1.06
C GLY A 10 5.97 -5.26 0.42
N THR A 11 5.20 -4.58 1.29
CA THR A 11 5.16 -4.87 2.74
C THR A 11 3.84 -5.48 3.20
N THR A 12 2.89 -5.67 2.28
CA THR A 12 1.64 -6.39 2.52
C THR A 12 1.50 -7.54 1.52
N THR A 13 0.76 -8.57 1.89
CA THR A 13 0.47 -9.72 1.04
C THR A 13 -1.00 -10.10 1.17
N THR A 14 -1.50 -10.84 0.19
CA THR A 14 -2.87 -11.38 0.15
C THR A 14 -2.84 -12.75 -0.51
N PHE A 15 -3.99 -13.43 -0.52
CA PHE A 15 -4.18 -14.72 -1.16
C PHE A 15 -4.96 -14.59 -2.45
N ASP A 16 -4.83 -15.59 -3.32
CA ASP A 16 -5.72 -15.76 -4.47
C ASP A 16 -7.16 -15.97 -3.97
N ASN A 17 -8.15 -15.62 -4.80
CA ASN A 17 -9.54 -16.01 -4.61
C ASN A 17 -10.12 -16.60 -5.89
N ASP A 18 -11.39 -16.98 -5.87
CA ASP A 18 -12.09 -17.62 -7.00
C ASP A 18 -12.14 -16.75 -8.27
N TYR A 19 -11.81 -15.45 -8.19
CA TYR A 19 -11.97 -14.48 -9.26
C TYR A 19 -10.65 -13.83 -9.71
N LEU A 20 -9.70 -13.61 -8.79
CA LEU A 20 -8.48 -12.84 -9.01
C LEU A 20 -7.30 -13.47 -8.27
N SER A 21 -6.12 -13.38 -8.88
CA SER A 21 -4.87 -13.72 -8.21
C SER A 21 -4.54 -12.72 -7.11
N SER A 22 -3.74 -13.16 -6.15
CA SER A 22 -3.16 -12.35 -5.08
C SER A 22 -2.43 -11.13 -5.60
N GLU A 23 -1.68 -11.27 -6.70
CA GLU A 23 -1.01 -10.15 -7.38
C GLU A 23 -2.01 -9.10 -7.87
N LYS A 24 -3.08 -9.52 -8.56
CA LYS A 24 -4.10 -8.60 -9.08
C LYS A 24 -4.90 -7.95 -7.95
N LEU A 25 -5.19 -8.68 -6.88
CA LEU A 25 -5.83 -8.13 -5.69
C LEU A 25 -4.93 -7.11 -4.99
N TYR A 26 -3.64 -7.44 -4.84
CA TYR A 26 -2.66 -6.53 -4.27
C TYR A 26 -2.61 -5.22 -5.07
N GLU A 27 -2.46 -5.29 -6.41
CA GLU A 27 -2.47 -4.13 -7.30
C GLU A 27 -3.76 -3.32 -7.18
N PHE A 28 -4.92 -4.00 -7.25
CA PHE A 28 -6.22 -3.35 -7.17
C PHE A 28 -6.39 -2.53 -5.89
N TYR A 29 -6.06 -3.11 -4.72
CA TYR A 29 -6.19 -2.39 -3.45
C TYR A 29 -5.21 -1.24 -3.34
N HIS A 30 -3.94 -1.45 -3.68
CA HIS A 30 -2.92 -0.41 -3.56
C HIS A 30 -3.17 0.75 -4.51
N GLU A 31 -3.43 0.47 -5.78
CA GLU A 31 -3.45 1.50 -6.83
C GLU A 31 -4.82 2.13 -7.03
N SER A 32 -5.89 1.34 -6.91
CA SER A 32 -7.25 1.81 -7.24
C SER A 32 -8.06 2.24 -6.01
N ILE A 33 -7.79 1.63 -4.85
CA ILE A 33 -8.61 1.87 -3.65
C ILE A 33 -7.89 2.76 -2.64
N TRP A 34 -6.65 2.45 -2.29
CA TRP A 34 -5.96 3.10 -1.17
C TRP A 34 -5.25 4.38 -1.56
N ASP A 35 -4.50 4.37 -2.66
CA ASP A 35 -3.72 5.53 -3.06
C ASP A 35 -4.62 6.76 -3.29
N LYS A 36 -4.23 7.88 -2.69
CA LYS A 36 -4.91 9.18 -2.76
C LYS A 36 -6.32 9.24 -2.18
N ARG A 37 -6.84 8.15 -1.62
CA ARG A 37 -8.15 8.12 -0.93
C ARG A 37 -8.01 7.86 0.56
N PHE A 38 -7.30 6.81 0.94
CA PHE A 38 -7.17 6.38 2.35
C PHE A 38 -5.76 6.55 2.88
N GLY A 39 -4.77 6.69 2.00
CA GLY A 39 -3.38 6.94 2.37
C GLY A 39 -2.53 7.24 1.15
N LYS A 40 -1.21 7.29 1.36
CA LYS A 40 -0.22 7.41 0.28
C LYS A 40 0.46 6.07 0.09
N VAL A 41 0.35 5.50 -1.10
CA VAL A 41 1.07 4.27 -1.45
C VAL A 41 2.41 4.64 -2.05
N LEU A 42 3.47 4.34 -1.31
CA LEU A 42 4.85 4.76 -1.63
C LEU A 42 5.78 3.55 -1.66
N ASP A 43 6.90 3.68 -2.34
CA ASP A 43 7.94 2.65 -2.28
C ASP A 43 8.58 2.63 -0.90
N VAL A 44 8.96 1.43 -0.44
CA VAL A 44 9.49 1.23 0.92
C VAL A 44 10.71 2.12 1.21
N GLU A 45 11.55 2.37 0.22
CA GLU A 45 12.73 3.23 0.37
C GLU A 45 12.36 4.71 0.57
N VAL A 46 11.28 5.18 -0.07
CA VAL A 46 10.74 6.53 0.17
C VAL A 46 10.21 6.64 1.60
N VAL A 47 9.47 5.62 2.05
CA VAL A 47 8.94 5.58 3.43
C VAL A 47 10.08 5.56 4.45
N LYS A 48 11.12 4.75 4.24
CA LYS A 48 12.32 4.75 5.10
C LYS A 48 12.98 6.13 5.16
N GLY A 49 13.10 6.82 4.02
CA GLY A 49 13.63 8.19 3.97
C GLY A 49 12.83 9.17 4.84
N ILE A 50 11.50 9.06 4.84
CA ILE A 50 10.61 9.89 5.68
C ILE A 50 10.80 9.57 7.17
N LEU A 51 10.91 8.29 7.53
CA LEU A 51 10.96 7.85 8.92
C LEU A 51 12.32 8.12 9.58
N VAL A 52 13.43 8.00 8.85
CA VAL A 52 14.79 8.14 9.39
C VAL A 52 15.25 9.60 9.45
N GLN A 53 14.58 10.51 8.73
CA GLN A 53 14.88 11.95 8.75
C GLN A 53 14.16 12.73 9.86
N ASN A 54 13.43 12.06 10.75
CA ASN A 54 12.75 12.64 11.91
C ASN A 54 13.45 12.29 13.22
#